data_AF-A0A952VUA5-F1
#
_entry.id   AF-A0A952VUA5-F1
#
_cell.length_a   1.000
_cell.length_b   1.000
_cell.length_c   1.000
_cell.angle_alpha   90.00
_cell.angle_beta   90.00
_cell.angle_gamma   90.00
#
_symmetry.space_group_name_H-M   'P 1'
#
loop_
_entity.id
_entity.type
_entity.pdbx_description
1 polymer ?
#
loop_
_entity_poly.entity_id
_entity_poly.type
_entity_poly.pdbx_seq_one_letter_code
_entity_poly.pdbx_strand_id
1 'polypeptide(L)'
;MSRWKALFGLGCLVLLLAACRDLTVPDPPPPVSARVRVSVVIVQEGTADVKVRAVRKLDERGNQATGTIPEDQKRVQPAPLSQLRTVEFDFPTDSTIIGTGTWDFEISARHSGTNQHEWHTTCTTRLFKDGLNKLEAIEDVATCTGDFTVFNGQHEVGIGEVQVAPAMLRVGDQANIRFIAKNNGVNDETFDVTVRTLGPGGQSLSTSIAHVTNLPSGAERVVPTATEPNITWDTRNLPWGTYIVQASITTPIAGDPQSSNDSNSTFIELAPGDGDGDGVNDKIDNCPTVSNPDQANCDAGEPGGELGDACDTPRLRSFVPSCNIPGGETVIVIGSGLGRITASDITLGTAKAAAITRQNACRVDFTNPTANNFPTGSLTIATMPPLQMPVCCATPTIGAIAPSHGRPTEEITIIGCGFTGVIVSLVLQPGSSPIQVGPPATDDQKITFRIPGIAPGLYRIVLERPGIQPIMSSTTLRVDPP
;
A
#
# COMPACT_ATOMS: atom_id res chain seq x y z
N MET A 1 -5.63 -27.15 -63.32
CA MET A 1 -4.74 -27.00 -64.50
C MET A 1 -4.69 -25.50 -64.80
N SER A 2 -3.76 -24.76 -64.22
CA SER A 2 -2.35 -24.61 -64.61
C SER A 2 -2.13 -23.56 -65.71
N ARG A 3 -1.37 -22.52 -65.30
CA ARG A 3 -0.28 -21.85 -66.04
C ARG A 3 -0.64 -20.91 -67.18
N TRP A 4 -0.21 -19.66 -67.05
CA TRP A 4 0.64 -18.98 -68.03
C TRP A 4 1.80 -18.24 -67.31
N LYS A 5 3.02 -18.53 -67.77
CA LYS A 5 4.31 -17.83 -67.55
C LYS A 5 4.37 -16.63 -68.52
N ALA A 6 5.20 -15.60 -68.45
CA ALA A 6 6.17 -14.99 -67.53
C ALA A 6 6.68 -13.73 -68.27
N LEU A 7 7.08 -12.66 -67.59
CA LEU A 7 8.13 -11.75 -68.10
C LEU A 7 8.73 -10.87 -66.99
N PHE A 8 10.01 -11.16 -66.72
CA PHE A 8 11.13 -10.27 -66.38
C PHE A 8 11.11 -9.34 -65.16
N GLY A 9 12.20 -9.44 -64.38
CA GLY A 9 12.70 -8.38 -63.50
C GLY A 9 13.30 -8.93 -62.21
N LEU A 10 14.59 -9.32 -62.24
CA LEU A 10 15.36 -9.72 -61.06
C LEU A 10 15.33 -8.61 -59.98
N GLY A 11 14.72 -8.91 -58.85
CA GLY A 11 14.88 -8.21 -57.58
C GLY A 11 14.93 -9.24 -56.46
N CYS A 12 15.84 -9.03 -55.51
CA CYS A 12 16.11 -9.86 -54.33
C CYS A 12 16.96 -11.12 -54.54
N LEU A 13 18.26 -10.91 -54.75
CA LEU A 13 19.26 -11.70 -54.03
C LEU A 13 20.43 -10.76 -53.71
N VAL A 14 20.95 -10.84 -52.48
CA VAL A 14 22.07 -10.07 -51.90
C VAL A 14 21.68 -8.73 -51.25
N LEU A 15 21.21 -8.81 -50.01
CA LEU A 15 21.33 -7.74 -49.02
C LEU A 15 21.45 -8.39 -47.63
N LEU A 16 22.60 -9.02 -47.38
CA LEU A 16 22.95 -9.58 -46.07
C LEU A 16 24.39 -9.26 -45.63
N LEU A 17 25.14 -8.42 -46.37
CA LEU A 17 26.50 -8.03 -46.00
C LEU A 17 26.83 -6.62 -46.54
N ALA A 18 26.30 -5.57 -45.89
CA ALA A 18 26.87 -4.21 -45.91
C ALA A 18 26.00 -3.24 -45.09
N ALA A 19 26.21 -3.18 -43.77
CA ALA A 19 26.05 -1.98 -42.93
C ALA A 19 26.33 -2.32 -41.44
N CYS A 20 27.52 -2.85 -41.16
CA CYS A 20 28.12 -2.71 -39.82
C CYS A 20 29.28 -1.73 -39.97
N ARG A 21 28.95 -0.45 -40.12
CA ARG A 21 29.88 0.66 -39.85
C ARG A 21 29.02 1.84 -39.39
N ASP A 22 29.43 2.37 -38.24
CA ASP A 22 28.94 3.57 -37.56
C ASP A 22 27.55 3.45 -36.90
N LEU A 23 27.45 2.53 -35.96
CA LEU A 23 26.77 2.86 -34.69
C LEU A 23 27.79 3.63 -33.86
N THR A 24 27.84 4.95 -34.04
CA THR A 24 28.40 5.83 -33.01
C THR A 24 27.60 5.54 -31.75
N VAL A 25 28.25 4.94 -30.76
CA VAL A 25 27.76 4.95 -29.38
C VAL A 25 27.47 6.43 -29.11
N PRO A 26 26.22 6.83 -28.78
CA PRO A 26 25.98 8.20 -28.36
C PRO A 26 26.93 8.46 -27.21
N ASP A 27 27.71 9.54 -27.29
CA ASP A 27 28.59 9.94 -26.20
C ASP A 27 27.82 9.80 -24.88
N PRO A 28 28.43 9.25 -23.81
CA PRO A 28 27.77 9.22 -22.52
C PRO A 28 27.25 10.62 -22.24
N PRO A 29 25.96 10.78 -21.83
CA PRO A 29 25.43 12.10 -21.56
C PRO A 29 26.40 12.84 -20.64
N PRO A 30 26.70 14.12 -20.90
CA PRO A 30 27.61 14.88 -20.06
C PRO A 30 27.16 14.74 -18.60
N PRO A 31 28.09 14.62 -17.65
CA PRO A 31 27.75 14.28 -16.29
C PRO A 31 26.83 15.39 -15.74
N VAL A 32 25.67 14.95 -15.24
CA VAL A 32 24.54 15.81 -14.95
C VAL A 32 24.88 16.66 -13.73
N SER A 33 25.08 17.97 -13.93
CA SER A 33 25.15 18.93 -12.82
C SER A 33 23.73 19.24 -12.36
N ALA A 34 23.43 18.95 -11.10
CA ALA A 34 22.38 19.68 -10.41
C ALA A 34 22.97 21.07 -10.10
N ARG A 35 22.24 22.13 -10.40
CA ARG A 35 22.59 23.49 -9.98
C ARG A 35 21.57 23.90 -8.94
N VAL A 36 22.01 24.15 -7.71
CA VAL A 36 21.15 24.81 -6.73
C VAL A 36 21.55 26.26 -6.69
N ARG A 37 20.60 27.11 -7.05
CA ARG A 37 20.76 28.54 -6.91
C ARG A 37 20.54 28.91 -5.45
N VAL A 38 21.55 29.50 -4.81
CA VAL A 38 21.45 30.06 -3.46
C VAL A 38 21.43 31.58 -3.59
N SER A 39 20.26 32.19 -3.49
CA SER A 39 20.19 33.66 -3.48
C SER A 39 20.71 34.16 -2.13
N VAL A 40 21.60 35.17 -2.10
CA VAL A 40 22.10 35.77 -0.86
C VAL A 40 21.94 37.28 -0.99
N VAL A 41 21.14 37.91 -0.12
CA VAL A 41 20.85 39.34 -0.22
C VAL A 41 21.84 40.12 0.65
N ILE A 42 22.72 40.92 0.02
CA ILE A 42 23.65 41.81 0.72
C ILE A 42 23.13 43.24 0.64
N VAL A 43 22.90 43.85 1.79
CA VAL A 43 22.10 45.09 1.93
C VAL A 43 22.97 46.35 2.09
N GLN A 44 24.30 46.23 2.09
CA GLN A 44 25.28 47.34 2.18
C GLN A 44 26.38 47.26 1.12
N GLU A 45 27.00 48.40 0.80
CA GLU A 45 28.17 48.48 -0.11
C GLU A 45 29.42 47.89 0.56
N GLY A 46 29.95 46.79 0.02
CA GLY A 46 31.15 46.13 0.56
C GLY A 46 31.45 44.80 -0.14
N THR A 47 32.50 44.10 0.32
CA THR A 47 32.84 42.74 -0.14
C THR A 47 32.68 41.76 1.01
N ALA A 48 32.01 40.63 0.76
CA ALA A 48 31.85 39.54 1.72
C ALA A 48 32.43 38.24 1.14
N ASP A 49 33.07 37.46 2.00
CA ASP A 49 33.48 36.08 1.74
C ASP A 49 32.35 35.17 2.21
N VAL A 50 31.66 34.53 1.27
CA VAL A 50 30.55 33.60 1.53
C VAL A 50 31.06 32.19 1.34
N LYS A 51 30.75 31.30 2.28
CA LYS A 51 31.04 29.88 2.20
C LYS A 51 29.75 29.09 2.26
N VAL A 52 29.63 28.07 1.42
CA VAL A 52 28.45 27.21 1.34
C VAL A 52 28.88 25.77 1.49
N ARG A 53 28.21 25.04 2.37
CA ARG A 53 28.43 23.61 2.63
C ARG A 53 27.09 22.89 2.57
N ALA A 54 27.05 21.75 1.87
CA ALA A 54 25.83 20.95 1.76
C ALA A 54 25.94 19.66 2.58
N VAL A 55 24.92 19.37 3.38
CA VAL A 55 24.83 18.21 4.26
C VAL A 55 23.53 17.47 3.98
N ARG A 56 23.61 16.19 3.62
CA ARG A 56 22.43 15.33 3.44
C ARG A 56 21.88 14.98 4.82
N LYS A 57 20.58 15.17 5.01
CA LYS A 57 19.87 14.79 6.25
C LYS A 57 19.07 13.52 6.08
N LEU A 58 18.28 13.44 5.02
CA LEU A 58 17.36 12.34 4.79
C LEU A 58 17.53 11.75 3.39
N ASP A 59 17.35 10.44 3.27
CA ASP A 59 17.22 9.77 1.98
C ASP A 59 15.80 9.92 1.41
N GLU A 60 15.57 9.37 0.22
CA GLU A 60 14.28 9.38 -0.46
C GLU A 60 13.15 8.65 0.29
N ARG A 61 13.50 7.78 1.25
CA ARG A 61 12.59 7.01 2.10
C ARG A 61 12.37 7.67 3.47
N GLY A 62 12.96 8.85 3.70
CA GLY A 62 12.87 9.58 4.96
C GLY A 62 13.77 9.06 6.08
N ASN A 63 14.73 8.18 5.79
CA ASN A 63 15.71 7.73 6.78
C ASN A 63 16.88 8.69 6.88
N GLN A 64 17.53 8.75 8.05
CA GLN A 64 18.77 9.51 8.20
C GLN A 64 19.83 9.04 7.20
N ALA A 65 20.36 9.97 6.43
CA ALA A 65 21.38 9.71 5.42
C ALA A 65 22.63 10.52 5.70
N THR A 66 23.80 9.94 5.44
CA THR A 66 25.09 10.62 5.60
C THR A 66 25.65 10.99 4.23
N GLY A 67 25.88 12.27 4.01
CA GLY A 67 26.54 12.80 2.82
C GLY A 67 26.94 14.24 3.05
N THR A 68 28.16 14.62 2.68
CA THR A 68 28.62 16.01 2.80
C THR A 68 29.39 16.38 1.55
N ILE A 69 29.04 17.53 0.99
CA ILE A 69 29.79 18.13 -0.11
C ILE A 69 30.75 19.15 0.51
N PRO A 70 32.04 19.15 0.11
CA PRO A 70 33.02 20.10 0.60
C PRO A 70 32.56 21.55 0.44
N GLU A 71 33.08 22.41 1.32
CA GLU A 71 32.76 23.84 1.36
C GLU A 71 33.28 24.55 0.10
N ASP A 72 32.40 25.32 -0.57
CA ASP A 72 32.77 26.20 -1.68
C ASP A 72 32.79 27.66 -1.21
N GLN A 73 33.85 28.39 -1.54
CA GLN A 73 34.05 29.79 -1.11
C GLN A 73 33.92 30.73 -2.31
N LYS A 74 32.95 31.64 -2.25
CA LYS A 74 32.74 32.67 -3.28
C LYS A 74 32.79 34.07 -2.68
N ARG A 75 33.45 34.98 -3.40
CA ARG A 75 33.56 36.40 -3.02
C ARG A 75 32.48 37.21 -3.73
N VAL A 76 31.66 37.93 -2.96
CA VAL A 76 30.58 38.77 -3.50
C VAL A 76 31.07 40.21 -3.63
N GLN A 77 30.89 40.79 -4.83
CA GLN A 77 31.28 42.18 -5.16
C GLN A 77 30.15 43.17 -4.79
N PRO A 78 30.46 44.44 -4.48
CA PRO A 78 29.45 45.44 -4.15
C PRO A 78 28.44 45.66 -5.29
N ALA A 79 27.17 45.94 -4.99
CA ALA A 79 26.18 46.40 -5.96
C ALA A 79 25.06 47.25 -5.30
N PRO A 80 24.36 48.12 -6.06
CA PRO A 80 23.16 48.81 -5.58
C PRO A 80 22.01 47.84 -5.30
N LEU A 81 21.09 48.20 -4.40
CA LEU A 81 19.91 47.39 -4.00
C LEU A 81 19.02 46.90 -5.17
N SER A 82 19.13 47.52 -6.35
CA SER A 82 18.44 47.10 -7.58
C SER A 82 19.08 45.91 -8.29
N GLN A 83 20.21 45.40 -7.80
CA GLN A 83 20.95 44.26 -8.35
C GLN A 83 21.10 43.18 -7.26
N LEU A 84 20.00 42.49 -6.96
CA LEU A 84 20.02 41.29 -6.12
C LEU A 84 21.08 40.31 -6.65
N ARG A 85 22.13 40.03 -5.87
CA ARG A 85 23.21 39.12 -6.28
C ARG A 85 22.92 37.71 -5.78
N THR A 86 22.77 36.79 -6.72
CA THR A 86 22.61 35.37 -6.45
C THR A 86 23.98 34.67 -6.43
N VAL A 87 24.20 33.76 -5.48
CA VAL A 87 25.36 32.87 -5.46
C VAL A 87 24.93 31.50 -5.98
N GLU A 88 25.31 31.15 -7.20
CA GLU A 88 25.00 29.80 -7.72
C GLU A 88 25.97 28.79 -7.10
N PHE A 89 25.48 27.69 -6.53
CA PHE A 89 26.29 26.58 -6.04
C PHE A 89 26.07 25.38 -6.97
N ASP A 90 27.15 24.96 -7.63
CA ASP A 90 27.11 23.81 -8.54
C ASP A 90 27.49 22.55 -7.76
N PHE A 91 26.71 21.49 -7.91
CA PHE A 91 27.07 20.21 -7.33
C PHE A 91 28.14 19.56 -8.21
N PRO A 92 29.26 19.09 -7.64
CA PRO A 92 30.29 18.42 -8.41
C PRO A 92 29.73 17.13 -9.04
N THR A 93 29.89 17.02 -10.35
CA THR A 93 29.25 16.02 -11.20
C THR A 93 29.77 14.58 -11.01
N ASP A 94 30.90 14.43 -10.32
CA ASP A 94 31.64 13.16 -10.22
C ASP A 94 31.48 12.44 -8.87
N SER A 95 30.63 12.93 -7.97
CA SER A 95 30.53 12.33 -6.64
C SER A 95 29.41 11.28 -6.55
N THR A 96 29.79 10.04 -6.23
CA THR A 96 28.92 8.93 -5.76
C THR A 96 28.16 9.26 -4.46
N ILE A 97 28.25 10.51 -4.00
CA ILE A 97 27.77 11.06 -2.73
C ILE A 97 26.41 11.76 -2.93
N ILE A 98 26.07 12.18 -4.15
CA ILE A 98 24.84 12.92 -4.45
C ILE A 98 23.70 11.93 -4.75
N GLY A 99 22.65 12.00 -3.93
CA GLY A 99 21.45 11.18 -4.07
C GLY A 99 20.18 11.97 -3.77
N THR A 100 19.05 11.42 -4.20
CA THR A 100 17.70 11.90 -3.90
C THR A 100 17.46 11.98 -2.39
N GLY A 101 16.78 13.02 -1.94
CA GLY A 101 16.52 13.24 -0.52
C GLY A 101 16.67 14.69 -0.09
N THR A 102 16.65 14.90 1.23
CA THR A 102 16.66 16.22 1.86
C THR A 102 18.09 16.64 2.19
N TRP A 103 18.46 17.84 1.75
CA TRP A 103 19.79 18.43 1.91
C TRP A 103 19.68 19.78 2.60
N ASP A 104 20.52 19.98 3.61
CA ASP A 104 20.73 21.25 4.29
C ASP A 104 21.93 21.97 3.68
N PHE A 105 21.76 23.25 3.37
CA PHE A 105 22.78 24.17 2.89
C PHE A 105 23.15 25.08 4.05
N GLU A 106 24.27 24.78 4.69
CA GLU A 106 24.89 25.62 5.70
C GLU A 106 25.63 26.74 4.96
N ILE A 107 25.18 27.98 5.16
CA ILE A 107 25.79 29.16 4.55
C ILE A 107 26.43 29.99 5.65
N SER A 108 27.67 30.38 5.44
CA SER A 108 28.35 31.34 6.30
C SER A 108 28.85 32.53 5.50
N ALA A 109 28.80 33.72 6.08
CA ALA A 109 29.27 34.94 5.42
C ALA A 109 30.11 35.78 6.38
N ARG A 110 31.25 36.27 5.89
CA ARG A 110 32.14 37.14 6.66
C ARG A 110 32.49 38.38 5.85
N HIS A 111 32.44 39.55 6.48
CA HIS A 111 32.83 40.80 5.83
C HIS A 111 34.36 40.83 5.59
N SER A 112 34.78 41.09 4.36
CA SER A 112 36.19 41.05 3.96
C SER A 112 36.97 42.22 4.55
N GLY A 113 37.97 41.93 5.37
CA GLY A 113 38.89 42.94 5.94
C GLY A 113 38.59 43.38 7.38
N THR A 114 37.59 42.78 8.02
CA THR A 114 37.28 42.99 9.45
C THR A 114 37.39 41.68 10.24
N ASN A 115 37.87 41.72 11.48
CA ASN A 115 37.85 40.56 12.39
C ASN A 115 36.47 40.33 13.05
N GLN A 116 35.38 40.77 12.40
CA GLN A 116 34.03 40.69 12.96
C GLN A 116 33.35 39.33 12.71
N HIS A 117 32.25 39.12 13.44
CA HIS A 117 31.44 37.90 13.51
C HIS A 117 31.10 37.30 12.13
N GLU A 118 31.16 35.98 12.05
CA GLU A 118 30.75 35.18 10.89
C GLU A 118 29.25 34.91 11.02
N TRP A 119 28.47 35.36 10.05
CA TRP A 119 27.03 35.10 9.98
C TRP A 119 26.80 33.67 9.51
N HIS A 120 25.78 32.99 10.04
CA HIS A 120 25.42 31.62 9.67
C HIS A 120 23.92 31.51 9.44
N THR A 121 23.51 30.86 8.34
CA THR A 121 22.13 30.38 8.14
C THR A 121 22.14 28.96 7.61
N THR A 122 21.01 28.28 7.67
CA THR A 122 20.82 26.97 7.07
C THR A 122 19.50 26.95 6.33
N CYS A 123 19.53 26.43 5.11
CA CYS A 123 18.30 26.25 4.32
C CYS A 123 18.22 24.82 3.84
N THR A 124 17.02 24.28 3.88
CA THR A 124 16.77 22.91 3.48
C THR A 124 16.12 22.90 2.10
N THR A 125 16.61 22.05 1.20
CA THR A 125 15.93 21.75 -0.08
C THR A 125 15.95 20.25 -0.35
N ARG A 126 15.05 19.80 -1.23
CA ARG A 126 14.93 18.40 -1.60
C ARG A 126 15.35 18.21 -3.06
N LEU A 127 16.25 17.26 -3.27
CA LEU A 127 16.65 16.80 -4.59
C LEU A 127 15.85 15.55 -4.95
N PHE A 128 15.26 15.54 -6.14
CA PHE A 128 14.60 14.38 -6.73
C PHE A 128 15.22 14.03 -8.09
N LYS A 129 14.92 12.84 -8.61
CA LYS A 129 15.29 12.48 -9.98
C LYS A 129 14.08 12.66 -10.88
N ASP A 130 14.23 13.38 -11.98
CA ASP A 130 13.19 13.51 -13.01
C ASP A 130 13.01 12.20 -13.79
N GLY A 131 12.05 12.17 -14.71
CA GLY A 131 11.78 11.02 -15.58
C GLY A 131 12.93 10.64 -16.54
N LEU A 132 14.00 11.42 -16.59
CA LEU A 132 15.23 11.20 -17.35
C LEU A 132 16.45 10.84 -16.46
N ASN A 133 16.22 10.56 -15.16
CA ASN A 133 17.26 10.31 -14.13
C ASN A 133 18.16 11.52 -13.84
N LYS A 134 17.75 12.72 -14.22
CA LYS A 134 18.43 13.97 -13.90
C LYS A 134 18.09 14.37 -12.47
N LEU A 135 19.08 14.76 -11.67
CA LEU A 135 18.83 15.30 -10.33
C LEU A 135 18.34 16.75 -10.47
N GLU A 136 17.11 17.00 -10.02
CA GLU A 136 16.48 18.32 -10.00
C GLU A 136 16.07 18.67 -8.57
N ALA A 137 16.17 19.95 -8.21
CA ALA A 137 15.65 20.46 -6.96
C ALA A 137 14.16 20.80 -7.14
N ILE A 138 13.33 20.56 -6.11
CA ILE A 138 11.86 20.83 -6.17
C ILE A 138 11.58 22.30 -6.54
N GLU A 139 12.51 23.19 -6.19
CA GLU A 139 12.64 24.51 -6.77
C GLU A 139 14.08 24.62 -7.33
N ASP A 140 14.28 25.14 -8.55
CA ASP A 140 15.60 25.44 -9.14
C ASP A 140 16.46 26.39 -8.26
N VAL A 141 15.91 26.86 -7.15
CA VAL A 141 16.49 27.79 -6.20
C VAL A 141 16.21 27.29 -4.78
N ALA A 142 17.25 26.93 -4.02
CA ALA A 142 17.12 26.93 -2.57
C ALA A 142 17.21 28.39 -2.13
N THR A 143 16.06 29.04 -1.93
CA THR A 143 16.05 30.47 -1.60
C THR A 143 16.35 30.65 -0.11
N CYS A 144 17.60 30.92 0.19
CA CYS A 144 18.07 31.34 1.50
C CYS A 144 17.94 32.85 1.62
N THR A 145 16.92 33.34 2.32
CA THR A 145 16.84 34.78 2.58
C THR A 145 17.55 35.03 3.90
N GLY A 146 18.71 35.70 3.82
CA GLY A 146 19.45 36.17 4.97
C GLY A 146 19.93 37.58 4.66
N ASP A 147 19.57 38.53 5.52
CA ASP A 147 19.99 39.91 5.35
C ASP A 147 21.38 40.11 5.97
N PHE A 148 22.38 40.33 5.11
CA PHE A 148 23.73 40.69 5.53
C PHE A 148 23.80 42.19 5.83
N THR A 149 23.28 42.57 6.99
CA THR A 149 23.52 43.88 7.61
C THR A 149 24.67 43.72 8.60
N VAL A 150 25.73 44.50 8.45
CA VAL A 150 26.80 44.59 9.44
C VAL A 150 26.21 45.28 10.67
N PHE A 151 25.76 44.49 11.64
CA PHE A 151 25.15 44.99 12.86
C PHE A 151 26.22 45.45 13.85
N ASN A 152 26.02 46.59 14.49
CA ASN A 152 26.85 47.06 15.61
C ASN A 152 26.61 46.27 16.92
N GLY A 153 26.00 45.07 16.86
CA GLY A 153 25.73 44.17 17.98
C GLY A 153 24.70 44.67 19.02
N GLN A 154 24.05 45.82 18.80
CA GLN A 154 23.14 46.40 19.80
C GLN A 154 21.73 45.79 19.79
N HIS A 155 21.19 45.50 18.60
CA HIS A 155 19.87 44.92 18.38
C HIS A 155 20.04 43.73 17.41
N GLU A 156 20.12 42.50 17.93
CA GLU A 156 20.31 41.30 17.11
C GLU A 156 19.33 40.22 17.57
N VAL A 157 18.32 39.91 16.75
CA VAL A 157 17.34 38.87 17.03
C VAL A 157 17.25 37.88 15.88
N GLY A 158 16.80 36.67 16.17
CA GLY A 158 16.73 35.61 15.18
C GLY A 158 15.69 34.54 15.45
N ILE A 159 15.52 33.64 14.48
CA ILE A 159 14.59 32.53 14.50
C ILE A 159 15.37 31.21 14.43
N GLY A 160 15.33 30.45 15.52
CA GLY A 160 15.80 29.06 15.58
C GLY A 160 14.81 28.08 14.94
N GLU A 161 14.84 26.83 15.40
CA GLU A 161 14.06 25.75 14.80
C GLU A 161 12.54 26.04 14.78
N VAL A 162 11.89 25.69 13.67
CA VAL A 162 10.42 25.67 13.54
C VAL A 162 9.95 24.23 13.63
N GLN A 163 9.05 23.95 14.58
CA GLN A 163 8.50 22.63 14.86
C GLN A 163 7.00 22.62 14.62
N VAL A 164 6.50 21.51 14.08
CA VAL A 164 5.08 21.27 13.87
C VAL A 164 4.71 19.96 14.55
N ALA A 165 3.62 19.97 15.32
CA ALA A 165 3.13 18.82 16.06
C ALA A 165 1.66 18.54 15.73
N PRO A 166 1.27 17.27 15.51
CA PRO A 166 2.12 16.07 15.52
C PRO A 166 3.09 16.00 14.33
N ALA A 167 4.19 15.24 14.47
CA ALA A 167 5.22 15.12 13.43
C ALA A 167 4.73 14.39 12.16
N MET A 168 3.75 13.50 12.30
CA MET A 168 3.01 12.91 11.19
C MET A 168 1.64 13.57 11.13
N LEU A 169 1.34 14.15 9.98
CA LEU A 169 0.16 14.99 9.78
C LEU A 169 -0.62 14.46 8.57
N ARG A 170 -1.92 14.24 8.75
CA ARG A 170 -2.85 13.82 7.69
C ARG A 170 -3.75 14.98 7.28
N VAL A 171 -4.28 14.92 6.07
CA VAL A 171 -5.36 15.82 5.65
C VAL A 171 -6.54 15.64 6.61
N GLY A 172 -6.96 16.72 7.28
CA GLY A 172 -8.01 16.67 8.28
C GLY A 172 -7.55 17.00 9.70
N ASP A 173 -6.26 16.82 9.98
CA ASP A 173 -5.69 17.05 11.30
C ASP A 173 -5.54 18.55 11.62
N GLN A 174 -5.41 18.85 12.91
CA GLN A 174 -5.02 20.17 13.40
C GLN A 174 -3.58 20.12 13.90
N ALA A 175 -2.73 20.99 13.37
CA ALA A 175 -1.33 21.09 13.74
C ALA A 175 -1.07 22.26 14.67
N ASN A 176 -0.18 22.09 15.63
CA ASN A 176 0.38 23.17 16.45
C ASN A 176 1.78 23.52 15.93
N ILE A 177 2.04 24.81 15.72
CA ILE A 177 3.32 25.32 15.26
C ILE A 177 4.04 25.98 16.45
N ARG A 178 5.33 25.68 16.59
CA ARG A 178 6.24 26.31 17.54
C ARG A 178 7.51 26.75 16.84
N PHE A 179 8.15 27.79 17.34
CA PHE A 179 9.48 28.18 16.88
C PHE A 179 10.33 28.71 18.04
N ILE A 180 11.64 28.78 17.87
CA ILE A 180 12.55 29.38 18.84
C ILE A 180 12.85 30.82 18.43
N ALA A 181 12.48 31.80 19.24
CA ALA A 181 12.92 33.18 19.10
C ALA A 181 14.25 33.37 19.85
N LYS A 182 15.21 34.09 19.28
CA LYS A 182 16.54 34.33 19.86
C LYS A 182 16.81 35.83 19.95
N ASN A 183 17.52 36.24 21.00
CA ASN A 183 18.09 37.58 21.11
C ASN A 183 19.60 37.44 21.36
N ASN A 184 20.40 37.72 20.35
CA ASN A 184 21.86 37.75 20.39
C ASN A 184 22.40 39.16 20.69
N GLY A 185 21.53 40.17 20.70
CA GLY A 185 21.88 41.56 20.99
C GLY A 185 22.19 41.79 22.46
N VAL A 186 22.64 43.01 22.77
CA VAL A 186 23.00 43.41 24.14
C VAL A 186 21.86 44.06 24.93
N ASN A 187 20.73 44.35 24.28
CA ASN A 187 19.52 44.89 24.89
C ASN A 187 18.41 43.85 24.94
N ASP A 188 17.42 44.05 25.80
CA ASP A 188 16.18 43.27 25.76
C ASP A 188 15.33 43.71 24.56
N GLU A 189 14.79 42.75 23.83
CA GLU A 189 14.14 43.02 22.54
C GLU A 189 12.66 42.67 22.52
N THR A 190 11.91 43.46 21.75
CA THR A 190 10.50 43.21 21.45
C THR A 190 10.27 43.31 19.95
N PHE A 191 9.73 42.26 19.33
CA PHE A 191 9.56 42.14 17.89
C PHE A 191 8.44 41.16 17.51
N ASP A 192 7.92 41.30 16.30
CA ASP A 192 6.88 40.42 15.76
C ASP A 192 7.43 39.42 14.76
N VAL A 193 6.95 38.18 14.89
CA VAL A 193 7.25 37.08 13.98
C VAL A 193 6.00 36.71 13.22
N THR A 194 6.05 36.84 11.90
CA THR A 194 5.02 36.36 10.99
C THR A 194 5.27 34.89 10.70
N VAL A 195 4.30 34.03 11.03
CA VAL A 195 4.30 32.61 10.70
C VAL A 195 3.36 32.36 9.54
N ARG A 196 3.88 31.85 8.42
CA ARG A 196 3.12 31.52 7.21
C ARG A 196 3.16 30.02 6.95
N THR A 197 2.03 29.48 6.52
CA THR A 197 1.98 28.15 5.90
C THR A 197 1.84 28.33 4.40
N LEU A 198 2.74 27.74 3.62
CA LEU A 198 2.78 27.83 2.16
C LEU A 198 2.39 26.49 1.55
N GLY A 199 1.57 26.53 0.50
CA GLY A 199 1.20 25.34 -0.26
C GLY A 199 2.26 24.92 -1.28
N PRO A 200 2.02 23.80 -2.00
CA PRO A 200 2.97 23.26 -2.98
C PRO A 200 3.38 24.20 -4.13
N GLY A 201 2.60 25.26 -4.39
CA GLY A 201 2.91 26.29 -5.40
C GLY A 201 3.46 27.59 -4.79
N GLY A 202 3.88 27.58 -3.52
CA GLY A 202 4.41 28.75 -2.81
C GLY A 202 3.34 29.76 -2.35
N GLN A 203 2.06 29.51 -2.63
CA GLN A 203 0.98 30.39 -2.16
C GLN A 203 0.83 30.34 -0.64
N SER A 204 0.69 31.50 -0.01
CA SER A 204 0.38 31.57 1.43
C SER A 204 -1.06 31.14 1.68
N LEU A 205 -1.23 30.15 2.56
CA LEU A 205 -2.51 29.54 2.92
C LEU A 205 -3.04 30.05 4.26
N SER A 206 -2.12 30.26 5.20
CA SER A 206 -2.40 30.83 6.51
C SER A 206 -1.26 31.76 6.89
N THR A 207 -1.59 32.80 7.65
CA THR A 207 -0.64 33.73 8.24
C THR A 207 -1.07 34.03 9.67
N SER A 208 -0.15 33.89 10.61
CA SER A 208 -0.31 34.23 12.02
C SER A 208 0.82 35.16 12.45
N ILE A 209 0.58 36.02 13.43
CA ILE A 209 1.60 36.90 14.00
C ILE A 209 1.79 36.53 15.46
N ALA A 210 3.04 36.29 15.85
CA ALA A 210 3.43 36.04 17.23
C ALA A 210 4.22 37.25 17.75
N HIS A 211 3.81 37.77 18.90
CA HIS A 211 4.41 38.93 19.54
C HIS A 211 5.45 38.48 20.56
N VAL A 212 6.74 38.66 20.25
CA VAL A 212 7.82 38.36 21.17
C VAL A 212 8.12 39.61 21.98
N THR A 213 7.70 39.63 23.25
CA THR A 213 7.94 40.76 24.16
C THR A 213 9.05 40.49 25.16
N ASN A 214 9.85 41.52 25.46
CA ASN A 214 10.91 41.53 26.49
C ASN A 214 11.79 40.27 26.48
N LEU A 215 12.30 39.86 25.32
CA LEU A 215 13.23 38.74 25.22
C LEU A 215 14.61 39.20 25.71
N PRO A 216 15.15 38.66 26.83
CA PRO A 216 16.38 39.17 27.40
C PRO A 216 17.59 39.01 26.47
N SER A 217 18.58 39.90 26.62
CA SER A 217 19.87 39.76 25.93
C SER A 217 20.48 38.37 26.13
N GLY A 218 20.90 37.72 25.04
CA GLY A 218 21.49 36.38 25.02
C GLY A 218 20.51 35.23 25.23
N ALA A 219 19.19 35.48 25.31
CA ALA A 219 18.19 34.46 25.60
C ALA A 219 17.55 33.86 24.34
N GLU A 220 17.09 32.62 24.47
CA GLU A 220 16.21 31.96 23.52
C GLU A 220 14.86 31.63 24.19
N ARG A 221 13.77 31.67 23.41
CA ARG A 221 12.41 31.38 23.89
C ARG A 221 11.61 30.58 22.88
N VAL A 222 11.00 29.49 23.31
CA VAL A 222 10.03 28.75 22.50
C VAL A 222 8.71 29.52 22.48
N VAL A 223 8.19 29.79 21.29
CA VAL A 223 6.96 30.55 21.03
C VAL A 223 5.98 29.64 20.27
N PRO A 224 4.69 29.64 20.61
CA PRO A 224 4.05 30.38 21.70
C PRO A 224 4.34 29.79 23.09
N THR A 225 4.48 30.68 24.08
CA THR A 225 4.53 30.33 25.52
C THR A 225 3.12 30.08 26.08
N ALA A 226 3.02 29.60 27.33
CA ALA A 226 1.72 29.33 27.98
C ALA A 226 0.80 30.57 28.10
N THR A 227 1.36 31.78 28.00
CA THR A 227 0.65 33.05 28.06
C THR A 227 0.36 33.67 26.69
N GLU A 228 0.92 33.10 25.62
CA GLU A 228 0.73 33.56 24.23
C GLU A 228 -0.30 32.66 23.53
N PRO A 229 -1.04 33.17 22.52
CA PRO A 229 -2.00 32.37 21.78
C PRO A 229 -1.31 31.26 20.98
N ASN A 230 -1.90 30.06 20.98
CA ASN A 230 -1.40 28.95 20.18
C ASN A 230 -1.43 29.29 18.67
N ILE A 231 -0.36 28.95 17.98
CA ILE A 231 -0.29 29.05 16.52
C ILE A 231 -0.73 27.70 15.97
N THR A 232 -1.93 27.66 15.39
CA THR A 232 -2.51 26.42 14.85
C THR A 232 -2.65 26.49 13.33
N TRP A 233 -2.44 25.36 12.67
CA TRP A 233 -2.68 25.19 11.24
C TRP A 233 -3.77 24.13 11.02
N ASP A 234 -4.82 24.53 10.29
CA ASP A 234 -5.96 23.68 9.91
C ASP A 234 -5.74 23.08 8.52
N THR A 235 -5.73 21.76 8.44
CA THR A 235 -5.44 21.04 7.18
C THR A 235 -6.68 20.45 6.51
N ARG A 236 -7.89 20.66 7.07
CA ARG A 236 -9.12 19.98 6.63
C ARG A 236 -9.51 20.18 5.16
N ASN A 237 -9.10 21.30 4.55
CA ASN A 237 -9.43 21.63 3.16
C ASN A 237 -8.19 21.69 2.26
N LEU A 238 -7.11 21.02 2.66
CA LEU A 238 -5.86 21.01 1.92
C LEU A 238 -5.68 19.69 1.15
N PRO A 239 -5.19 19.72 -0.10
CA PRO A 239 -4.78 18.50 -0.77
C PRO A 239 -3.58 17.85 -0.06
N TRP A 240 -3.44 16.54 -0.19
CA TRP A 240 -2.22 15.85 0.23
C TRP A 240 -1.01 16.36 -0.57
N GLY A 241 0.17 16.33 0.04
CA GLY A 241 1.40 16.83 -0.57
C GLY A 241 2.31 17.56 0.41
N THR A 242 3.36 18.19 -0.09
CA THR A 242 4.37 18.88 0.73
C THR A 242 4.01 20.35 0.94
N TYR A 243 4.12 20.80 2.18
CA TYR A 243 3.84 22.17 2.62
C TYR A 243 5.03 22.74 3.37
N ILE A 244 5.13 24.07 3.41
CA ILE A 244 6.19 24.78 4.14
C ILE A 244 5.55 25.55 5.29
N VAL A 245 6.11 25.43 6.48
CA VAL A 245 5.83 26.33 7.61
C VAL A 245 7.03 27.23 7.80
N GLN A 246 6.85 28.53 7.58
CA GLN A 246 7.90 29.54 7.64
C GLN A 246 7.60 30.53 8.77
N ALA A 247 8.59 30.83 9.61
CA ALA A 247 8.56 31.91 10.57
C ALA A 247 9.55 32.99 10.13
N SER A 248 9.11 34.24 10.04
CA SER A 248 9.95 35.38 9.62
C SER A 248 9.71 36.62 10.47
N ILE A 249 10.79 37.35 10.78
CA ILE A 249 10.71 38.64 11.46
C ILE A 249 10.27 39.68 10.44
N THR A 250 9.23 40.47 10.75
CA THR A 250 8.57 41.34 9.76
C THR A 250 8.41 42.80 10.20
N THR A 251 8.76 43.12 11.44
CA THR A 251 8.61 44.48 11.99
C THR A 251 9.96 45.12 12.32
N PRO A 252 10.06 46.46 12.27
CA PRO A 252 11.20 47.17 12.82
C PRO A 252 11.31 46.89 14.33
N ILE A 253 12.52 46.57 14.78
CA ILE A 253 12.84 46.48 16.21
C ILE A 253 12.81 47.90 16.78
N ALA A 254 12.20 48.08 17.95
CA ALA A 254 12.09 49.40 18.56
C ALA A 254 13.48 49.97 18.90
N GLY A 255 13.96 50.94 18.11
CA GLY A 255 15.29 51.55 18.25
C GLY A 255 16.27 51.22 17.12
N ASP A 256 15.93 50.26 16.25
CA ASP A 256 16.74 49.90 15.08
C ASP A 256 16.00 50.23 13.76
N PRO A 257 16.53 51.16 12.93
CA PRO A 257 15.98 51.43 11.60
C PRO A 257 16.29 50.32 10.58
N GLN A 258 17.16 49.36 10.88
CA GLN A 258 17.44 48.19 10.05
C GLN A 258 16.82 46.95 10.72
N SER A 259 15.63 46.53 10.29
CA SER A 259 15.00 45.31 10.81
C SER A 259 15.92 44.11 10.54
N SER A 260 16.21 43.31 11.58
CA SER A 260 16.82 42.00 11.37
C SER A 260 15.80 41.11 10.64
N ASN A 261 15.94 40.98 9.33
CA ASN A 261 15.07 40.10 8.57
C ASN A 261 15.64 38.67 8.65
N ASP A 262 15.38 38.01 9.77
CA ASP A 262 15.69 36.59 9.94
C ASP A 262 14.44 35.73 9.70
N SER A 263 14.66 34.54 9.15
CA SER A 263 13.58 33.59 8.88
C SER A 263 14.08 32.15 8.92
N ASN A 264 13.20 31.25 9.38
CA ASN A 264 13.44 29.81 9.33
C ASN A 264 12.18 29.08 8.88
N SER A 265 12.34 27.90 8.28
CA SER A 265 11.22 27.12 7.77
C SER A 265 11.42 25.61 7.94
N THR A 266 10.31 24.89 7.91
CA THR A 266 10.28 23.42 7.94
C THR A 266 9.26 22.88 6.93
N PHE A 267 9.48 21.65 6.46
CA PHE A 267 8.64 20.98 5.49
C PHE A 267 7.74 19.94 6.17
N ILE A 268 6.45 19.96 5.84
CA ILE A 268 5.48 18.98 6.31
C ILE A 268 4.85 18.25 5.13
N GLU A 269 4.91 16.92 5.17
CA GLU A 269 4.18 16.06 4.24
C GLU A 269 2.79 15.79 4.82
N LEU A 270 1.74 16.30 4.16
CA LEU A 270 0.38 15.92 4.48
C LEU A 270 0.02 14.62 3.78
N ALA A 271 -0.09 13.55 4.56
CA ALA A 271 -0.52 12.24 4.09
C ALA A 271 -2.03 12.25 3.74
N PRO A 272 -2.49 11.34 2.85
CA PRO A 272 -3.93 11.12 2.63
C PRO A 272 -4.64 10.79 3.95
N GLY A 273 -5.95 11.07 4.02
CA GLY A 273 -6.80 10.74 5.18
C GLY A 273 -6.86 9.24 5.48
N ASP A 274 -7.36 8.92 6.67
CA ASP A 274 -7.65 7.58 7.20
C ASP A 274 -9.02 7.71 7.88
N GLY A 275 -10.07 7.50 7.10
CA GLY A 275 -11.44 7.87 7.38
C GLY A 275 -12.11 6.97 8.41
N ASP A 276 -11.61 5.75 8.59
CA ASP A 276 -12.14 4.78 9.55
C ASP A 276 -11.21 4.51 10.75
N GLY A 277 -10.00 5.05 10.73
CA GLY A 277 -9.06 5.06 11.84
C GLY A 277 -8.33 3.74 12.05
N ASP A 278 -8.17 2.93 11.00
CA ASP A 278 -7.54 1.61 11.09
C ASP A 278 -6.01 1.64 10.91
N GLY A 279 -5.46 2.81 10.59
CA GLY A 279 -4.03 3.03 10.41
C GLY A 279 -3.56 2.93 8.96
N VAL A 280 -4.45 2.58 8.02
CA VAL A 280 -4.19 2.55 6.58
C VAL A 280 -4.83 3.79 5.95
N ASN A 281 -4.14 4.41 4.99
CA ASN A 281 -4.64 5.62 4.37
C ASN A 281 -5.71 5.28 3.32
N ASP A 282 -6.81 6.03 3.27
CA ASP A 282 -8.01 5.84 2.41
C ASP A 282 -7.70 5.55 0.93
N LYS A 283 -6.56 6.06 0.42
CA LYS A 283 -6.16 5.89 -0.98
C LYS A 283 -5.62 4.49 -1.30
N ILE A 284 -5.02 3.84 -0.31
CA ILE A 284 -4.44 2.49 -0.43
C ILE A 284 -5.19 1.46 0.42
N ASP A 285 -6.13 1.93 1.23
CA ASP A 285 -7.04 1.12 2.01
C ASP A 285 -8.06 0.43 1.10
N ASN A 286 -8.13 -0.90 1.20
CA ASN A 286 -9.11 -1.68 0.45
C ASN A 286 -10.52 -1.64 1.07
N CYS A 287 -10.70 -1.02 2.26
CA CYS A 287 -11.99 -0.72 2.87
C CYS A 287 -12.04 0.66 3.60
N PRO A 288 -12.05 1.80 2.87
CA PRO A 288 -11.92 3.18 3.43
C PRO A 288 -13.00 3.66 4.43
N THR A 289 -13.94 2.81 4.80
CA THR A 289 -15.05 3.14 5.72
C THR A 289 -15.27 2.05 6.78
N VAL A 290 -14.49 0.97 6.75
CA VAL A 290 -14.65 -0.19 7.63
C VAL A 290 -13.28 -0.71 8.04
N SER A 291 -12.91 -0.36 9.28
CA SER A 291 -11.59 -0.66 9.83
C SER A 291 -11.15 -2.12 9.62
N ASN A 292 -10.04 -2.31 8.92
CA ASN A 292 -9.40 -3.60 8.65
C ASN A 292 -7.86 -3.46 8.53
N PRO A 293 -7.15 -3.29 9.66
CA PRO A 293 -5.70 -3.03 9.65
C PRO A 293 -4.84 -4.11 8.98
N ASP A 294 -5.37 -5.34 8.82
CA ASP A 294 -4.70 -6.45 8.16
C ASP A 294 -4.84 -6.45 6.63
N GLN A 295 -5.71 -5.57 6.09
CA GLN A 295 -5.96 -5.37 4.66
C GLN A 295 -6.24 -6.67 3.91
N ALA A 296 -6.86 -7.65 4.59
CA ALA A 296 -7.18 -8.94 3.99
C ALA A 296 -8.14 -8.78 2.80
N ASN A 297 -7.80 -9.42 1.69
CA ASN A 297 -8.64 -9.50 0.51
C ASN A 297 -8.43 -10.86 -0.17
N CYS A 298 -9.39 -11.76 0.01
CA CYS A 298 -9.31 -13.12 -0.51
C CYS A 298 -9.96 -13.33 -1.88
N ASP A 299 -10.55 -12.28 -2.43
CA ASP A 299 -10.95 -12.26 -3.84
C ASP A 299 -10.25 -11.24 -4.72
N ALA A 300 -9.11 -10.74 -4.24
CA ALA A 300 -8.15 -9.99 -5.03
C ALA A 300 -7.87 -10.67 -6.38
N GLY A 301 -8.26 -9.99 -7.46
CA GLY A 301 -8.07 -10.44 -8.84
C GLY A 301 -9.28 -11.13 -9.48
N GLU A 302 -10.35 -11.40 -8.74
CA GLU A 302 -11.64 -11.78 -9.31
C GLU A 302 -12.47 -10.56 -9.73
N PRO A 303 -13.43 -10.72 -10.66
CA PRO A 303 -14.41 -9.68 -10.95
C PRO A 303 -15.20 -9.29 -9.68
N GLY A 304 -15.09 -8.03 -9.26
CA GLY A 304 -15.76 -7.54 -8.06
C GLY A 304 -15.04 -7.85 -6.74
N GLY A 305 -13.74 -8.22 -6.80
CA GLY A 305 -12.87 -8.46 -5.63
C GLY A 305 -11.86 -7.33 -5.37
N GLU A 306 -12.18 -6.11 -5.80
CA GLU A 306 -11.35 -4.92 -5.57
C GLU A 306 -11.48 -4.40 -4.11
N LEU A 307 -12.55 -4.79 -3.42
CA LEU A 307 -12.81 -4.43 -2.02
C LEU A 307 -12.15 -5.43 -1.06
N GLY A 308 -11.75 -4.97 0.12
CA GLY A 308 -11.26 -5.85 1.19
C GLY A 308 -12.35 -6.70 1.81
N ASP A 309 -11.96 -7.80 2.45
CA ASP A 309 -12.90 -8.76 3.04
C ASP A 309 -13.83 -8.15 4.11
N ALA A 310 -13.45 -7.01 4.70
CA ALA A 310 -14.23 -6.33 5.74
C ALA A 310 -15.44 -5.56 5.20
N CYS A 311 -15.34 -5.04 3.97
CA CYS A 311 -16.35 -4.25 3.29
C CYS A 311 -16.95 -4.97 2.08
N ASP A 312 -16.42 -6.13 1.70
CA ASP A 312 -16.99 -6.99 0.68
C ASP A 312 -18.30 -7.65 1.16
N THR A 313 -19.19 -7.88 0.21
CA THR A 313 -20.34 -8.77 0.40
C THR A 313 -19.85 -10.21 0.52
N PRO A 314 -20.21 -10.97 1.58
CA PRO A 314 -19.70 -12.32 1.72
C PRO A 314 -20.08 -13.22 0.53
N ARG A 315 -19.12 -14.00 0.02
CA ARG A 315 -19.29 -14.88 -1.15
C ARG A 315 -18.77 -16.29 -0.89
N LEU A 316 -19.52 -17.29 -1.35
CA LEU A 316 -19.08 -18.68 -1.41
C LEU A 316 -18.36 -18.95 -2.73
N ARG A 317 -17.12 -19.46 -2.66
CA ARG A 317 -16.38 -19.94 -3.85
C ARG A 317 -16.42 -21.45 -3.97
N SER A 318 -16.13 -22.15 -2.88
CA SER A 318 -16.15 -23.61 -2.85
C SER A 318 -16.28 -24.11 -1.43
N PHE A 319 -16.59 -25.39 -1.27
CA PHE A 319 -16.46 -26.07 0.00
C PHE A 319 -15.99 -27.51 -0.23
N VAL A 320 -15.28 -28.06 0.74
CA VAL A 320 -14.73 -29.42 0.71
C VAL A 320 -14.94 -30.12 2.05
N PRO A 321 -15.31 -31.41 2.06
CA PRO A 321 -15.74 -32.18 0.90
C PRO A 321 -17.08 -31.64 0.34
N SER A 322 -17.20 -31.58 -0.99
CA SER A 322 -18.42 -31.14 -1.68
C SER A 322 -19.44 -32.27 -1.91
N CYS A 323 -19.06 -33.49 -1.52
CA CYS A 323 -19.83 -34.73 -1.67
C CYS A 323 -19.47 -35.71 -0.55
N ASN A 324 -20.31 -36.74 -0.32
CA ASN A 324 -20.06 -37.79 0.66
C ASN A 324 -19.62 -37.23 2.02
N ILE A 325 -20.52 -36.50 2.69
CA ILE A 325 -20.24 -35.81 3.96
C ILE A 325 -20.92 -36.59 5.10
N PRO A 326 -20.22 -37.53 5.78
CA PRO A 326 -20.75 -38.20 6.95
C PRO A 326 -21.12 -37.24 8.07
N GLY A 327 -22.01 -37.67 8.95
CA GLY A 327 -22.21 -36.97 10.22
C GLY A 327 -20.92 -36.97 11.04
N GLY A 328 -20.51 -35.80 11.54
CA GLY A 328 -19.25 -35.60 12.26
C GLY A 328 -18.05 -35.19 11.38
N GLU A 329 -18.21 -35.18 10.05
CA GLU A 329 -17.17 -34.75 9.12
C GLU A 329 -16.91 -33.24 9.22
N THR A 330 -15.66 -32.82 9.00
CA THR A 330 -15.32 -31.39 8.91
C THR A 330 -15.51 -30.90 7.48
N VAL A 331 -16.32 -29.85 7.32
CA VAL A 331 -16.56 -29.18 6.05
C VAL A 331 -15.83 -27.84 6.07
N ILE A 332 -14.96 -27.65 5.10
CA ILE A 332 -14.15 -26.45 4.88
C ILE A 332 -14.83 -25.64 3.79
N VAL A 333 -15.23 -24.41 4.09
CA VAL A 333 -15.80 -23.45 3.17
C VAL A 333 -14.74 -22.42 2.83
N ILE A 334 -14.57 -22.13 1.54
CA ILE A 334 -13.64 -21.13 1.01
C ILE A 334 -14.44 -20.04 0.30
N GLY A 335 -14.09 -18.78 0.56
CA GLY A 335 -14.84 -17.62 0.09
C GLY A 335 -14.15 -16.29 0.41
N SER A 336 -14.92 -15.20 0.36
CA SER A 336 -14.57 -13.86 0.86
C SER A 336 -15.62 -13.40 1.87
N GLY A 337 -15.26 -12.45 2.75
CA GLY A 337 -16.17 -11.89 3.75
C GLY A 337 -16.68 -12.91 4.80
N LEU A 338 -15.96 -14.02 5.01
CA LEU A 338 -16.42 -15.12 5.87
C LEU A 338 -16.20 -14.87 7.37
N GLY A 339 -15.51 -13.81 7.76
CA GLY A 339 -15.03 -13.60 9.13
C GLY A 339 -16.12 -13.36 10.19
N ARG A 340 -17.36 -13.03 9.78
CA ARG A 340 -18.47 -12.71 10.68
C ARG A 340 -19.60 -13.74 10.68
N ILE A 341 -19.43 -14.84 9.97
CA ILE A 341 -20.44 -15.91 9.84
C ILE A 341 -20.52 -16.70 11.13
N THR A 342 -21.74 -17.03 11.56
CA THR A 342 -21.99 -17.90 12.71
C THR A 342 -22.43 -19.29 12.26
N ALA A 343 -22.31 -20.30 13.13
CA ALA A 343 -22.78 -21.65 12.81
C ALA A 343 -24.29 -21.69 12.47
N SER A 344 -25.09 -20.79 13.05
CA SER A 344 -26.51 -20.63 12.74
C SER A 344 -26.79 -20.09 11.34
N ASP A 345 -25.84 -19.39 10.72
CA ASP A 345 -25.98 -18.89 9.35
C ASP A 345 -25.81 -20.01 8.32
N ILE A 346 -25.03 -21.04 8.67
CA ILE A 346 -24.65 -22.15 7.77
C ILE A 346 -25.71 -23.25 7.81
N THR A 347 -26.22 -23.61 6.64
CA THR A 347 -27.13 -24.75 6.47
C THR A 347 -26.57 -25.68 5.40
N LEU A 348 -26.37 -26.95 5.75
CA LEU A 348 -25.93 -28.00 4.86
C LEU A 348 -27.10 -28.98 4.62
N GLY A 349 -27.74 -28.83 3.46
CA GLY A 349 -29.02 -29.50 3.19
C GLY A 349 -30.13 -28.92 4.05
N THR A 350 -30.65 -29.71 4.99
CA THR A 350 -31.72 -29.29 5.93
C THR A 350 -31.21 -29.01 7.35
N ALA A 351 -29.94 -29.29 7.64
CA ALA A 351 -29.38 -29.15 8.98
C ALA A 351 -28.48 -27.93 9.11
N LYS A 352 -28.53 -27.26 10.27
CA LYS A 352 -27.58 -26.20 10.64
C LYS A 352 -26.22 -26.80 10.99
N ALA A 353 -25.15 -26.05 10.76
CA ALA A 353 -23.81 -26.46 11.19
C ALA A 353 -23.78 -26.68 12.72
N ALA A 354 -23.04 -27.69 13.19
CA ALA A 354 -22.97 -28.00 14.61
C ALA A 354 -22.11 -26.98 15.38
N ALA A 355 -20.91 -26.70 14.85
CA ALA A 355 -19.98 -25.71 15.38
C ALA A 355 -18.99 -25.31 14.30
N ILE A 356 -18.54 -24.06 14.34
CA ILE A 356 -17.38 -23.60 13.57
C ILE A 356 -16.13 -23.95 14.36
N THR A 357 -15.19 -24.67 13.73
CA THR A 357 -13.93 -25.13 14.33
C THR A 357 -12.75 -24.24 13.98
N ARG A 358 -12.83 -23.52 12.85
CA ARG A 358 -11.83 -22.54 12.44
C ARG A 358 -12.48 -21.48 11.55
N GLN A 359 -12.10 -20.23 11.72
CA GLN A 359 -12.65 -19.14 10.91
C GLN A 359 -11.63 -18.03 10.69
N ASN A 360 -11.61 -17.50 9.48
CA ASN A 360 -11.05 -16.21 9.14
C ASN A 360 -11.88 -15.59 8.00
N ALA A 361 -11.42 -14.47 7.45
CA ALA A 361 -12.11 -13.77 6.36
C ALA A 361 -12.33 -14.61 5.08
N CYS A 362 -11.55 -15.68 4.89
CA CYS A 362 -11.47 -16.42 3.62
C CYS A 362 -11.89 -17.88 3.75
N ARG A 363 -12.07 -18.35 4.98
CA ARG A 363 -12.25 -19.75 5.30
C ARG A 363 -13.10 -19.93 6.55
N VAL A 364 -14.05 -20.84 6.46
CA VAL A 364 -14.82 -21.35 7.61
C VAL A 364 -14.79 -22.86 7.60
N ASP A 365 -14.24 -23.45 8.65
CA ASP A 365 -14.35 -24.88 8.91
C ASP A 365 -15.47 -25.10 9.91
N PHE A 366 -16.39 -26.02 9.60
CA PHE A 366 -17.45 -26.39 10.53
C PHE A 366 -17.66 -27.90 10.55
N THR A 367 -18.21 -28.42 11.65
CA THR A 367 -18.55 -29.84 11.76
C THR A 367 -19.98 -30.09 11.29
N ASN A 368 -20.15 -31.04 10.36
CA ASN A 368 -21.46 -31.55 9.97
C ASN A 368 -22.11 -32.29 11.17
N PRO A 369 -23.34 -31.96 11.60
CA PRO A 369 -23.97 -32.65 12.71
C PRO A 369 -23.99 -34.18 12.52
N THR A 370 -23.77 -34.95 13.59
CA THR A 370 -23.77 -36.43 13.53
C THR A 370 -25.10 -37.02 13.03
N ALA A 371 -26.21 -36.33 13.31
CA ALA A 371 -27.53 -36.70 12.81
C ALA A 371 -27.74 -36.40 11.31
N ASN A 372 -26.89 -35.57 10.69
CA ASN A 372 -27.00 -35.13 9.31
C ASN A 372 -26.08 -35.97 8.40
N ASN A 373 -26.37 -37.27 8.30
CA ASN A 373 -25.53 -38.19 7.55
C ASN A 373 -25.82 -38.11 6.04
N PHE A 374 -24.80 -37.80 5.22
CA PHE A 374 -24.89 -37.68 3.76
C PHE A 374 -25.97 -36.69 3.26
N PRO A 375 -25.90 -35.40 3.64
CA PRO A 375 -26.92 -34.41 3.32
C PRO A 375 -27.13 -34.22 1.81
N THR A 376 -28.39 -34.07 1.40
CA THR A 376 -28.79 -33.66 0.03
C THR A 376 -29.12 -32.18 -0.04
N GLY A 377 -29.17 -31.62 -1.24
CA GLY A 377 -29.52 -30.21 -1.46
C GLY A 377 -28.29 -29.33 -1.70
N SER A 378 -28.18 -28.23 -0.95
CA SER A 378 -27.09 -27.26 -1.13
C SER A 378 -26.50 -26.83 0.21
N LEU A 379 -25.27 -26.35 0.16
CA LEU A 379 -24.73 -25.50 1.23
C LEU A 379 -25.27 -24.09 1.02
N THR A 380 -25.82 -23.49 2.08
CA THR A 380 -26.28 -22.11 2.10
C THR A 380 -25.78 -21.38 3.33
N ILE A 381 -25.56 -20.08 3.18
CA ILE A 381 -25.20 -19.18 4.28
C ILE A 381 -26.19 -18.01 4.26
N ALA A 382 -26.93 -17.82 5.35
CA ALA A 382 -28.07 -16.90 5.42
C ALA A 382 -27.69 -15.43 5.16
N THR A 383 -26.45 -15.05 5.42
CA THR A 383 -25.91 -13.70 5.21
C THR A 383 -25.46 -13.44 3.77
N MET A 384 -25.60 -14.42 2.87
CA MET A 384 -25.13 -14.34 1.48
C MET A 384 -26.29 -14.35 0.48
N PRO A 385 -26.10 -13.76 -0.72
CA PRO A 385 -26.99 -13.99 -1.84
C PRO A 385 -27.17 -15.49 -2.07
N PRO A 386 -28.34 -15.96 -2.58
CA PRO A 386 -28.66 -17.37 -2.73
C PRO A 386 -27.86 -18.02 -3.88
N LEU A 387 -26.54 -18.08 -3.75
CA LEU A 387 -25.69 -19.00 -4.49
C LEU A 387 -25.82 -20.35 -3.80
N GLN A 388 -26.80 -21.14 -4.24
CA GLN A 388 -26.89 -22.54 -3.86
C GLN A 388 -25.76 -23.29 -4.56
N MET A 389 -24.71 -23.64 -3.82
CA MET A 389 -23.75 -24.62 -4.30
C MET A 389 -24.35 -26.01 -4.04
N PRO A 390 -24.71 -26.77 -5.09
CA PRO A 390 -25.27 -28.09 -4.91
C PRO A 390 -24.23 -28.97 -4.21
N VAL A 391 -24.68 -29.75 -3.21
CA VAL A 391 -23.90 -30.87 -2.71
C VAL A 391 -23.83 -31.86 -3.87
N CYS A 392 -22.66 -31.98 -4.48
CA CYS A 392 -22.48 -32.68 -5.74
C CYS A 392 -22.59 -34.19 -5.50
N CYS A 393 -23.73 -34.77 -5.87
CA CYS A 393 -23.87 -36.20 -6.10
C CYS A 393 -23.91 -36.50 -7.60
N ALA A 394 -23.08 -35.80 -8.37
CA ALA A 394 -23.00 -35.95 -9.83
C ALA A 394 -22.49 -37.35 -10.23
N THR A 395 -21.60 -37.97 -9.43
CA THR A 395 -21.13 -39.34 -9.61
C THR A 395 -21.68 -40.25 -8.51
N PRO A 396 -22.33 -41.38 -8.85
CA PRO A 396 -22.81 -42.36 -7.88
C PRO A 396 -21.69 -42.82 -6.94
N THR A 397 -21.87 -42.66 -5.64
CA THR A 397 -20.85 -42.99 -4.63
C THR A 397 -21.45 -43.84 -3.53
N ILE A 398 -20.80 -44.95 -3.19
CA ILE A 398 -21.19 -45.83 -2.07
C ILE A 398 -20.51 -45.34 -0.80
N GLY A 399 -21.29 -44.94 0.20
CA GLY A 399 -20.81 -44.61 1.54
C GLY A 399 -20.80 -45.83 2.47
N ALA A 400 -21.83 -46.67 2.40
CA ALA A 400 -21.94 -47.89 3.20
C ALA A 400 -22.83 -48.96 2.53
N ILE A 401 -22.71 -50.20 2.99
CA ILE A 401 -23.59 -51.32 2.63
C ILE A 401 -24.03 -52.06 3.89
N ALA A 402 -25.33 -52.38 3.98
CA ALA A 402 -25.92 -53.02 5.15
C ALA A 402 -27.02 -54.03 4.73
N PRO A 403 -26.89 -55.31 5.14
CA PRO A 403 -25.66 -55.96 5.60
C PRO A 403 -24.60 -56.06 4.47
N SER A 404 -23.34 -56.26 4.82
CA SER A 404 -22.24 -56.46 3.83
C SER A 404 -22.13 -57.91 3.33
N HIS A 405 -23.00 -58.79 3.82
CA HIS A 405 -23.14 -60.17 3.40
C HIS A 405 -24.61 -60.62 3.53
N GLY A 406 -24.99 -61.68 2.83
CA GLY A 406 -26.34 -62.24 2.94
C GLY A 406 -26.57 -63.45 2.04
N ARG A 407 -27.73 -64.10 2.23
CA ARG A 407 -28.20 -65.24 1.43
C ARG A 407 -29.10 -64.80 0.28
N PRO A 408 -29.31 -65.62 -0.77
CA PRO A 408 -30.31 -65.35 -1.79
C PRO A 408 -31.67 -65.01 -1.15
N THR A 409 -32.37 -64.04 -1.73
CA THR A 409 -33.65 -63.43 -1.28
C THR A 409 -33.57 -62.46 -0.09
N GLU A 410 -32.44 -62.40 0.64
CA GLU A 410 -32.22 -61.39 1.68
C GLU A 410 -32.00 -60.00 1.09
N GLU A 411 -32.37 -58.99 1.86
CA GLU A 411 -32.35 -57.60 1.45
C GLU A 411 -31.02 -56.93 1.79
N ILE A 412 -30.47 -56.21 0.83
CA ILE A 412 -29.25 -55.42 0.94
C ILE A 412 -29.60 -53.96 0.68
N THR A 413 -29.14 -53.09 1.58
CA THR A 413 -29.23 -51.65 1.44
C THR A 413 -27.84 -51.06 1.18
N ILE A 414 -27.71 -50.34 0.06
CA ILE A 414 -26.57 -49.47 -0.22
C ILE A 414 -26.96 -48.05 0.21
N ILE A 415 -26.12 -47.42 1.02
CA ILE A 415 -26.26 -46.03 1.46
C ILE A 415 -25.14 -45.22 0.81
N GLY A 416 -25.47 -44.03 0.31
CA GLY A 416 -24.53 -43.20 -0.40
C GLY A 416 -25.21 -41.99 -1.01
N CYS A 417 -24.77 -41.58 -2.20
CA CYS A 417 -25.44 -40.50 -2.90
C CYS A 417 -25.29 -40.58 -4.42
N GLY A 418 -26.17 -39.90 -5.16
CA GLY A 418 -26.16 -39.85 -6.62
C GLY A 418 -26.76 -41.09 -7.26
N PHE A 419 -27.62 -41.79 -6.53
CA PHE A 419 -28.24 -43.04 -6.95
C PHE A 419 -29.45 -42.87 -7.86
N THR A 420 -30.00 -41.66 -8.02
CA THR A 420 -31.16 -41.49 -8.90
C THR A 420 -30.83 -41.92 -10.33
N GLY A 421 -31.62 -42.85 -10.88
CA GLY A 421 -31.43 -43.43 -12.21
C GLY A 421 -30.23 -44.40 -12.32
N VAL A 422 -29.57 -44.74 -11.22
CA VAL A 422 -28.47 -45.70 -11.18
C VAL A 422 -29.01 -47.12 -11.16
N ILE A 423 -28.41 -47.96 -11.99
CA ILE A 423 -28.62 -49.40 -12.03
C ILE A 423 -27.47 -50.05 -11.26
N VAL A 424 -27.83 -50.97 -10.36
CA VAL A 424 -26.86 -51.75 -9.60
C VAL A 424 -26.69 -53.11 -10.26
N SER A 425 -25.43 -53.47 -10.49
CA SER A 425 -25.05 -54.79 -11.00
C SER A 425 -24.03 -55.46 -10.09
N LEU A 426 -24.11 -56.78 -9.97
CA LEU A 426 -23.16 -57.62 -9.24
C LEU A 426 -22.24 -58.35 -10.22
N VAL A 427 -20.93 -58.31 -9.96
CA VAL A 427 -19.90 -58.95 -10.78
C VAL A 427 -19.01 -59.84 -9.90
N LEU A 428 -18.97 -61.14 -10.15
CA LEU A 428 -18.25 -62.10 -9.31
C LEU A 428 -16.72 -62.00 -9.48
N GLN A 429 -16.26 -61.87 -10.73
CA GLN A 429 -14.84 -61.73 -11.10
C GLN A 429 -14.67 -60.76 -12.27
N PRO A 430 -13.51 -60.09 -12.43
CA PRO A 430 -13.24 -59.26 -13.59
C PRO A 430 -13.50 -60.03 -14.90
N GLY A 431 -14.37 -59.50 -15.77
CA GLY A 431 -14.75 -60.14 -17.03
C GLY A 431 -15.99 -61.05 -16.99
N SER A 432 -16.56 -61.31 -15.80
CA SER A 432 -17.87 -61.99 -15.71
C SER A 432 -19.03 -61.06 -16.05
N SER A 433 -20.10 -61.61 -16.64
CA SER A 433 -21.28 -60.84 -17.01
C SER A 433 -21.95 -60.19 -15.79
N PRO A 434 -22.22 -58.87 -15.81
CA PRO A 434 -22.91 -58.20 -14.71
C PRO A 434 -24.33 -58.72 -14.52
N ILE A 435 -24.74 -58.92 -13.27
CA ILE A 435 -26.09 -59.34 -12.90
C ILE A 435 -26.81 -58.13 -12.30
N GLN A 436 -27.77 -57.54 -13.02
CA GLN A 436 -28.57 -56.43 -12.53
C GLN A 436 -29.47 -56.87 -11.37
N VAL A 437 -29.51 -56.08 -10.29
CA VAL A 437 -30.24 -56.41 -9.05
C VAL A 437 -31.43 -55.50 -8.77
N GLY A 438 -32.15 -55.08 -9.80
CA GLY A 438 -33.40 -54.32 -9.65
C GLY A 438 -33.57 -53.23 -10.70
N PRO A 439 -34.67 -52.47 -10.62
CA PRO A 439 -34.88 -51.32 -11.48
C PRO A 439 -33.89 -50.18 -11.15
N PRO A 440 -33.75 -49.17 -12.03
CA PRO A 440 -33.02 -47.95 -11.71
C PRO A 440 -33.52 -47.35 -10.39
N ALA A 441 -32.60 -46.94 -9.54
CA ALA A 441 -32.95 -46.40 -8.23
C ALA A 441 -33.71 -45.07 -8.35
N THR A 442 -34.76 -44.93 -7.55
CA THR A 442 -35.60 -43.73 -7.46
C THR A 442 -35.25 -42.85 -6.27
N ASP A 443 -34.51 -43.39 -5.31
CA ASP A 443 -34.01 -42.70 -4.14
C ASP A 443 -32.53 -42.39 -4.37
N ASP A 444 -32.14 -41.12 -4.16
CA ASP A 444 -30.78 -40.65 -4.44
C ASP A 444 -29.76 -41.07 -3.38
N GLN A 445 -30.21 -41.41 -2.17
CA GLN A 445 -29.37 -41.70 -1.02
C GLN A 445 -29.33 -43.18 -0.65
N LYS A 446 -30.32 -43.95 -1.10
CA LYS A 446 -30.46 -45.36 -0.76
C LYS A 446 -30.86 -46.22 -1.96
N ILE A 447 -30.18 -47.35 -2.14
CA ILE A 447 -30.65 -48.42 -3.04
C ILE A 447 -30.91 -49.67 -2.21
N THR A 448 -32.10 -50.24 -2.34
CA THR A 448 -32.47 -51.48 -1.67
C THR A 448 -32.78 -52.54 -2.71
N PHE A 449 -32.15 -53.70 -2.59
CA PHE A 449 -32.42 -54.83 -3.47
C PHE A 449 -32.34 -56.16 -2.72
N ARG A 450 -32.94 -57.21 -3.29
CA ARG A 450 -32.78 -58.57 -2.79
C ARG A 450 -31.71 -59.31 -3.55
N ILE A 451 -30.88 -60.09 -2.85
CA ILE A 451 -29.86 -60.90 -3.50
C ILE A 451 -30.57 -61.90 -4.44
N PRO A 452 -30.25 -61.93 -5.74
CA PRO A 452 -30.86 -62.87 -6.67
C PRO A 452 -30.42 -64.31 -6.36
N GLY A 453 -31.03 -65.30 -7.01
CA GLY A 453 -30.61 -66.70 -6.91
C GLY A 453 -29.27 -66.96 -7.61
N ILE A 454 -28.17 -66.49 -7.02
CA ILE A 454 -26.81 -66.55 -7.57
C ILE A 454 -25.90 -67.44 -6.71
N ALA A 455 -24.78 -67.87 -7.28
CA ALA A 455 -23.83 -68.74 -6.59
C ALA A 455 -23.17 -68.00 -5.39
N PRO A 456 -22.76 -68.72 -4.33
CA PRO A 456 -22.00 -68.14 -3.24
C PRO A 456 -20.66 -67.58 -3.73
N GLY A 457 -20.24 -66.44 -3.20
CA GLY A 457 -19.01 -65.78 -3.62
C GLY A 457 -18.90 -64.32 -3.19
N LEU A 458 -17.77 -63.69 -3.53
CA LEU A 458 -17.53 -62.27 -3.28
C LEU A 458 -17.79 -61.47 -4.56
N TYR A 459 -18.86 -60.68 -4.58
CA TYR A 459 -19.26 -59.89 -5.72
C TYR A 459 -18.80 -58.44 -5.56
N ARG A 460 -18.28 -57.84 -6.63
CA ARG A 460 -18.13 -56.39 -6.73
C ARG A 460 -19.45 -55.76 -7.13
N ILE A 461 -19.71 -54.58 -6.56
CA ILE A 461 -20.87 -53.77 -6.91
C ILE A 461 -20.45 -52.79 -7.99
N VAL A 462 -21.19 -52.78 -9.10
CA VAL A 462 -21.02 -51.84 -10.20
C VAL A 462 -22.24 -50.93 -10.23
N LEU A 463 -21.98 -49.62 -10.26
CA LEU A 463 -23.00 -48.59 -10.39
C LEU A 463 -22.96 -48.04 -11.80
N GLU A 464 -24.06 -48.22 -12.54
CA GLU A 464 -24.19 -47.75 -13.92
C GLU A 464 -25.27 -46.69 -14.01
N ARG A 465 -24.93 -45.52 -14.58
CA ARG A 465 -25.94 -44.54 -14.98
C ARG A 465 -26.01 -44.52 -16.51
N PRO A 466 -27.18 -44.72 -17.13
CA PRO A 466 -27.31 -44.67 -18.59
C PRO A 466 -26.71 -43.39 -19.17
N GLY A 467 -25.80 -43.52 -20.14
CA GLY A 467 -25.11 -42.39 -20.77
C GLY A 467 -23.82 -41.92 -20.10
N ILE A 468 -23.42 -42.51 -18.96
CA ILE A 468 -22.13 -42.28 -18.29
C ILE A 468 -21.34 -43.61 -18.26
N GLN A 469 -20.00 -43.53 -18.31
CA GLN A 469 -19.16 -44.73 -18.16
C GLN A 469 -19.44 -45.42 -16.80
N PRO A 470 -19.53 -46.77 -16.76
CA PRO A 470 -19.77 -47.52 -15.53
C PRO A 470 -18.73 -47.20 -14.45
N ILE A 471 -19.20 -46.96 -13.22
CA ILE A 471 -18.33 -46.77 -12.07
C ILE A 471 -18.23 -48.11 -11.34
N MET A 472 -17.06 -48.74 -11.43
CA MET A 472 -16.73 -49.92 -10.62
C MET A 472 -16.46 -49.47 -9.18
N SER A 473 -17.32 -49.87 -8.25
CA SER A 473 -17.08 -49.60 -6.83
C SER A 473 -15.93 -50.44 -6.30
N SER A 474 -15.21 -49.91 -5.30
CA SER A 474 -14.29 -50.67 -4.45
C SER A 474 -15.03 -51.54 -3.43
N THR A 475 -16.34 -51.33 -3.25
CA THR A 475 -17.17 -52.07 -2.28
C THR A 475 -17.56 -53.45 -2.82
N THR A 476 -17.61 -54.44 -1.92
CA THR A 476 -17.99 -55.82 -2.25
C THR A 476 -19.16 -56.29 -1.38
N LEU A 477 -19.94 -57.23 -1.92
CA LEU A 477 -21.00 -57.95 -1.24
C LEU A 477 -20.64 -59.43 -1.20
N ARG A 478 -20.65 -60.04 -0.02
CA ARG A 478 -20.46 -61.49 0.12
C ARG A 478 -21.81 -62.21 0.07
N VAL A 479 -21.97 -63.12 -0.88
CA VAL A 479 -23.14 -64.00 -0.97
C VAL A 479 -22.81 -65.32 -0.28
N ASP A 480 -23.54 -65.61 0.79
CA ASP A 480 -23.39 -66.83 1.57
C ASP A 480 -24.22 -67.99 0.98
N PRO A 481 -23.86 -69.26 1.26
CA PRO A 481 -24.67 -70.41 0.87
C PRO A 481 -26.10 -70.34 1.43
N PRO A 482 -27.10 -70.85 0.70
CA PRO A 482 -28.51 -70.83 1.12
C PRO A 482 -28.78 -71.52 2.46
#